data_AF-A0A8J6RVH0-F1
#
_entry.id   AF-A0A8J6RVH0-F1
#
_cell.length_a   1.000
_cell.length_b   1.000
_cell.length_c   1.000
_cell.angle_alpha   90.00
_cell.angle_beta   90.00
_cell.angle_gamma   90.00
#
_symmetry.space_group_name_H-M   'P 1'
#
loop_
_entity.id
_entity.type
_entity.pdbx_description
1 polymer ?
#
loop_
_entity_poly.entity_id
_entity_poly.type
_entity_poly.pdbx_seq_one_letter_code
_entity_poly.pdbx_strand_id
1 'polypeptide(L)'
;MSNEKDQQHPLYSRDRALVNNLLNGEINDYNLAELARLRIRYFGFPGARDIQQDLDKVLQAWKLTEEELYEKTRQIHSLGLAYKSRAKRQDTEDWS
;
A
#
# COMPACT_ATOMS: atom_id res chain seq x y z
N MET A 1 5.72 -31.14 4.98
CA MET A 1 6.11 -29.72 4.82
C MET A 1 6.17 -29.48 3.32
N SER A 2 5.13 -28.86 2.75
CA SER A 2 5.13 -28.50 1.33
C SER A 2 6.23 -27.46 1.09
N ASN A 3 7.20 -27.81 0.24
CA ASN A 3 8.22 -26.89 -0.25
C ASN A 3 7.53 -25.98 -1.28
N GLU A 4 6.72 -25.04 -0.81
CA GLU A 4 6.03 -24.09 -1.67
C GLU A 4 7.09 -23.23 -2.35
N LYS A 5 7.28 -23.46 -3.65
CA LYS A 5 8.18 -22.66 -4.47
C LYS A 5 7.71 -21.22 -4.43
N ASP A 6 8.64 -20.29 -4.20
CA ASP A 6 8.37 -18.86 -4.27
C ASP A 6 7.70 -18.53 -5.61
N GLN A 7 6.58 -17.82 -5.53
CA GLN A 7 5.78 -17.35 -6.64
C GLN A 7 6.09 -15.88 -6.94
N GLN A 8 6.01 -15.54 -8.22
CA GLN A 8 6.10 -14.16 -8.67
C GLN A 8 4.71 -13.52 -8.66
N HIS A 9 4.50 -12.50 -7.84
CA HIS A 9 3.24 -11.75 -7.87
C HIS A 9 3.11 -10.99 -9.21
N PRO A 10 1.98 -11.07 -9.92
CA PRO A 10 1.82 -10.47 -11.26
C PRO A 10 1.96 -8.93 -11.24
N LEU A 11 1.59 -8.29 -10.12
CA LEU A 11 1.72 -6.84 -9.96
C LEU A 11 3.06 -6.40 -9.36
N TYR A 12 4.01 -7.33 -9.15
CA TYR A 12 5.26 -7.07 -8.42
C TYR A 12 6.01 -5.84 -8.94
N SER A 13 6.19 -5.69 -10.25
CA SER A 13 6.94 -4.55 -10.80
C SER A 13 6.32 -3.20 -10.42
N ARG A 14 4.99 -3.09 -10.53
CA ARG A 14 4.24 -1.88 -10.15
C ARG A 14 4.28 -1.66 -8.64
N ASP A 15 4.07 -2.72 -7.87
CA ASP A 15 4.03 -2.64 -6.41
C ASP A 15 5.41 -2.31 -5.83
N ARG A 16 6.48 -2.84 -6.42
CA ARG A 16 7.86 -2.50 -6.04
C ARG A 16 8.15 -1.02 -6.22
N ALA A 17 7.73 -0.43 -7.33
CA ALA A 17 7.87 1.01 -7.55
C ALA A 17 7.11 1.83 -6.48
N LEU A 18 5.91 1.39 -6.11
CA LEU A 18 5.12 2.02 -5.05
C LEU A 18 5.79 1.87 -3.67
N VAL A 19 6.31 0.69 -3.33
CA VAL A 19 7.08 0.47 -2.08
C VAL A 19 8.30 1.37 -2.00
N ASN A 20 9.04 1.52 -3.10
CA ASN A 20 10.18 2.43 -3.15
C ASN A 20 9.77 3.89 -2.89
N ASN A 21 8.59 4.30 -3.39
CA ASN A 21 8.04 5.62 -3.08
C ASN A 21 7.63 5.76 -1.61
N LEU A 22 7.07 4.71 -0.99
CA LEU A 22 6.70 4.72 0.43
C LEU A 22 7.93 4.79 1.34
N LEU A 23 9.00 4.05 1.02
CA LEU A 23 10.26 4.06 1.77
C LEU A 23 10.93 5.45 1.85
N ASN A 24 10.79 6.24 0.78
CA ASN A 24 11.35 7.60 0.70
C ASN A 24 10.28 8.68 0.90
N GLY A 25 9.05 8.29 1.18
CA GLY A 25 7.89 9.17 1.21
C GLY A 25 7.50 9.59 2.62
N GLU A 26 6.68 10.62 2.68
CA GLU A 26 6.11 11.12 3.93
C GLU A 26 4.77 10.44 4.24
N ILE A 27 4.40 10.48 5.52
CA ILE A 27 3.08 10.03 5.97
C ILE A 27 1.99 11.00 5.47
N ASN A 28 1.04 10.47 4.71
CA ASN A 28 -0.18 11.17 4.28
C ASN A 28 -1.30 10.15 3.98
N ASP A 29 -2.53 10.62 3.81
CA ASP A 29 -3.70 9.76 3.65
C ASP A 29 -3.57 8.76 2.49
N TYR A 30 -3.03 9.20 1.35
CA TYR A 30 -2.82 8.33 0.19
C TYR A 30 -1.78 7.26 0.51
N ASN A 31 -0.64 7.65 1.05
CA ASN A 31 0.46 6.74 1.38
C ASN A 31 0.07 5.72 2.47
N LEU A 32 -0.74 6.13 3.46
CA LEU A 32 -1.31 5.23 4.45
C LEU A 32 -2.26 4.20 3.81
N ALA A 33 -3.16 4.64 2.94
CA ALA A 33 -4.06 3.74 2.22
C ALA A 33 -3.30 2.74 1.33
N GLU A 34 -2.27 3.21 0.62
CA GLU A 34 -1.44 2.37 -0.24
C GLU A 34 -0.60 1.36 0.57
N LEU A 35 -0.02 1.77 1.70
CA LEU A 35 0.71 0.89 2.63
C LEU A 35 -0.20 -0.24 3.14
N ALA A 36 -1.40 0.10 3.64
CA ALA A 36 -2.37 -0.89 4.12
C ALA A 36 -2.81 -1.86 3.01
N ARG A 37 -3.10 -1.34 1.81
CA ARG A 37 -3.50 -2.17 0.67
C ARG A 37 -2.40 -3.17 0.30
N LEU A 38 -1.14 -2.73 0.27
CA LEU A 38 -0.01 -3.61 -0.06
C LEU A 38 0.24 -4.66 1.02
N ARG A 39 0.12 -4.32 2.31
CA ARG A 39 0.21 -5.33 3.39
C ARG A 39 -0.86 -6.42 3.23
N ILE A 40 -2.11 -6.03 3.01
CA ILE A 40 -3.20 -6.99 2.78
C ILE A 40 -2.94 -7.85 1.54
N ARG A 41 -2.48 -7.25 0.43
CA ARG A 41 -2.20 -7.97 -0.81
C ARG A 41 -1.12 -9.04 -0.66
N TYR A 42 -0.06 -8.74 0.08
CA TYR A 42 1.08 -9.63 0.24
C TYR A 42 1.01 -10.50 1.51
N PHE A 43 -0.04 -10.36 2.33
CA PHE A 43 -0.22 -11.16 3.54
C PHE A 43 -0.34 -12.64 3.21
N GLY A 44 0.60 -13.45 3.72
CA GLY A 44 0.65 -14.89 3.47
C GLY A 44 0.97 -15.27 2.02
N PHE A 45 1.37 -14.33 1.17
CA PHE A 45 1.72 -14.64 -0.21
C PHE A 45 3.03 -15.46 -0.25
N PRO A 46 3.07 -16.61 -0.95
CA PRO A 46 4.27 -17.43 -1.06
C PRO A 46 5.27 -16.79 -2.03
N GLY A 47 6.07 -15.83 -1.56
CA GLY A 47 7.05 -15.08 -2.35
C GLY A 47 7.10 -13.60 -1.96
N ALA A 48 7.82 -12.79 -2.75
CA ALA A 48 7.93 -11.33 -2.54
C ALA A 48 8.27 -10.91 -1.09
N ARG A 49 9.17 -11.65 -0.44
CA ARG A 49 9.60 -11.38 0.95
C ARG A 49 10.27 -10.01 1.10
N ASP A 50 10.90 -9.55 0.03
CA ASP A 50 11.48 -8.21 -0.10
C ASP A 50 10.42 -7.10 0.05
N ILE A 51 9.27 -7.27 -0.60
CA ILE A 51 8.14 -6.33 -0.46
C ILE A 51 7.64 -6.31 0.97
N GLN A 52 7.41 -7.48 1.59
CA GLN A 52 6.92 -7.57 2.96
C GLN A 52 7.88 -6.89 3.95
N GLN A 53 9.18 -7.20 3.86
CA GLN A 53 10.21 -6.59 4.71
C GLN A 53 10.29 -5.07 4.53
N ASP A 54 10.15 -4.58 3.30
CA ASP A 54 10.19 -3.14 3.07
C ASP A 54 8.92 -2.44 3.57
N LEU A 55 7.75 -3.07 3.49
CA LEU A 55 6.52 -2.55 4.14
C LEU A 55 6.67 -2.49 5.67
N ASP A 56 7.34 -3.46 6.29
CA ASP A 56 7.67 -3.41 7.72
C ASP A 56 8.61 -2.24 8.05
N LYS A 57 9.60 -1.96 7.20
CA LYS A 57 10.47 -0.79 7.37
C LYS A 57 9.70 0.52 7.28
N VAL A 58 8.72 0.63 6.38
CA VAL A 58 7.88 1.83 6.29
C VAL A 58 7.09 2.04 7.59
N LEU A 59 6.48 0.98 8.15
CA LEU A 59 5.81 1.06 9.46
C LEU A 59 6.74 1.54 10.57
N GLN A 60 7.95 0.97 10.64
CA GLN A 60 8.96 1.36 11.63
C GLN A 60 9.39 2.82 11.46
N ALA A 61 9.66 3.26 10.23
CA ALA A 61 10.05 4.63 9.93
C ALA A 61 8.96 5.64 10.32
N TRP A 62 7.69 5.28 10.10
CA TRP A 62 6.54 6.11 10.46
C TRP A 62 6.04 5.90 11.89
N LYS A 63 6.68 5.01 12.66
CA LYS A 63 6.35 4.68 14.05
C LYS A 63 4.88 4.26 14.23
N LEU A 64 4.39 3.42 13.34
CA LEU A 64 3.03 2.89 13.36
C LEU A 64 3.04 1.39 13.64
N THR A 65 2.05 0.91 14.39
CA THR A 65 1.70 -0.51 14.36
C THR A 65 0.77 -0.82 13.19
N GLU A 66 0.62 -2.10 12.87
CA GLU A 66 -0.30 -2.55 11.82
C GLU A 66 -1.76 -2.24 12.19
N GLU A 67 -2.12 -2.38 13.46
CA GLU A 67 -3.46 -2.04 13.97
C GLU A 67 -3.76 -0.55 13.83
N GLU A 68 -2.80 0.32 14.17
CA GLU A 68 -2.93 1.77 14.01
C GLU A 68 -3.05 2.18 12.54
N LEU A 69 -2.27 1.54 11.66
CA LEU A 69 -2.37 1.73 10.21
C LEU A 69 -3.78 1.37 9.72
N TYR A 70 -4.31 0.21 10.10
CA TYR A 70 -5.65 -0.22 9.69
C TYR A 70 -6.76 0.65 10.27
N GLU A 71 -6.61 1.14 11.49
CA GLU A 71 -7.58 2.07 12.08
C GLU A 71 -7.62 3.40 11.32
N LYS A 72 -6.46 4.02 11.08
CA LYS A 72 -6.36 5.27 10.31
C LYS A 72 -6.91 5.12 8.91
N THR A 73 -6.61 4.01 8.23
CA THR A 73 -7.07 3.78 6.86
C THR A 73 -8.57 3.53 6.76
N ARG A 74 -9.21 2.89 7.76
CA ARG A 74 -10.68 2.82 7.85
C ARG A 74 -11.31 4.21 7.91
N GLN A 75 -10.73 5.12 8.70
CA GLN A 75 -11.20 6.51 8.81
C GLN A 75 -11.00 7.29 7.50
N ILE A 76 -9.86 7.11 6.83
CA ILE A 76 -9.60 7.73 5.52
C ILE A 76 -10.64 7.29 4.48
N HIS A 77 -10.96 5.99 4.45
CA HIS A 77 -11.95 5.44 3.52
C HIS A 77 -13.38 5.88 3.85
N SER A 78 -13.76 5.96 5.14
CA SER A 78 -15.09 6.43 5.54
C SER A 78 -15.34 7.90 5.15
N LEU A 79 -14.29 8.72 5.17
CA LEU A 79 -14.33 10.12 4.75
C LEU A 79 -14.13 10.32 3.23
N GLY A 80 -13.84 9.23 2.51
CA GLY A 80 -13.53 9.20 1.08
C GLY A 80 -12.23 9.92 0.70
N LEU A 81 -11.30 10.15 1.64
CA LEU A 81 -10.15 11.06 1.47
C LEU A 81 -8.98 10.47 0.69
N ALA A 82 -8.85 9.13 0.64
CA ALA A 82 -7.70 8.43 0.06
C ALA A 82 -7.30 8.90 -1.36
N TYR A 83 -8.28 9.29 -2.20
CA TYR A 83 -8.06 9.59 -3.61
C TYR A 83 -8.56 10.98 -4.06
N LYS A 84 -9.03 11.85 -3.15
CA LYS A 84 -9.60 13.17 -3.52
C LYS A 84 -8.59 14.10 -4.20
N SER A 85 -7.31 13.99 -3.86
CA SER A 85 -6.24 14.79 -4.49
C SER A 85 -6.03 14.46 -5.97
N ARG A 86 -6.40 13.25 -6.40
CA ARG A 86 -6.31 12.80 -7.81
C ARG A 86 -7.61 13.04 -8.57
N ALA A 87 -8.76 12.88 -7.92
CA ALA A 87 -10.08 13.14 -8.50
C ALA A 87 -10.24 14.60 -8.96
N LYS A 88 -9.66 15.57 -8.24
CA LYS A 88 -9.73 17.00 -8.63
C LYS A 88 -8.97 17.34 -9.93
N ARG A 89 -8.16 16.43 -10.48
CA ARG A 89 -7.50 16.60 -11.79
C ARG A 89 -8.23 15.89 -12.94
N GLN A 90 -9.29 15.15 -12.63
CA GLN A 90 -10.01 14.29 -13.57
C GLN A 90 -11.51 14.63 -13.59
N ASP A 91 -11.83 15.92 -13.47
CA ASP A 91 -13.18 16.46 -13.66
C ASP A 91 -13.43 16.86 -15.14
N THR A 92 -12.72 16.21 -16.06
CA THR A 92 -13.09 16.10 -17.47
C THR A 92 -13.52 14.66 -17.70
N GLU A 93 -14.71 14.33 -17.24
CA GLU A 93 -15.44 13.16 -17.72
C GLU A 93 -15.95 13.50 -19.13
N ASP A 94 -15.10 13.29 -20.14
CA ASP A 94 -15.45 13.36 -21.56
C ASP A 94 -16.31 12.14 -21.92
N TRP A 95 -17.58 12.17 -21.52
CA TRP A 95 -18.62 11.32 -22.10
C TRP A 95 -19.60 12.22 -22.86
N SER A 96 -19.21 12.61 -24.07
CA SER A 96 -20.05 13.16 -25.13
C SER A 96 -20.01 12.26 -26.36
#